data_AF-A0A536UP19-F1
#
_entry.id   AF-A0A536UP19-F1
#
_cell.length_a   1.000
_cell.length_b   1.000
_cell.length_c   1.000
_cell.angle_alpha   90.00
_cell.angle_beta   90.00
_cell.angle_gamma   90.00
#
_symmetry.space_group_name_H-M   'P 1'
#
loop_
_entity.id
_entity.type
_entity.pdbx_description
1 polymer ?
#
loop_
_entity_poly.entity_id
_entity_poly.type
_entity_poly.pdbx_seq_one_letter_code
_entity_poly.pdbx_strand_id
1 'polypeptide(L)'
;SKFEHGGMADHVSSWVATGANMPISGAQLQEILGSGSIGEIAQRLGMSHGDASSGMAQVLPQLIDALTPAGQIPADHGDIVERARVLLDKMHAG
;
A
#
# COMPACT_ATOMS: atom_id res chain seq x y z
N SER A 1 -3.62 -0.47 13.03
CA SER A 1 -3.23 -1.31 11.86
C SER A 1 -2.02 -2.19 12.20
N LYS A 2 -1.69 -3.23 11.42
CA LYS A 2 -0.47 -4.07 11.67
C LYS A 2 0.82 -3.23 11.68
N PHE A 3 0.89 -2.21 10.83
CA PHE A 3 2.03 -1.29 10.73
C PHE A 3 2.20 -0.41 11.97
N GLU A 4 1.12 0.16 12.51
CA GLU A 4 1.18 0.95 13.75
C GLU A 4 1.64 0.11 14.94
N HIS A 5 1.15 -1.12 15.07
CA HIS A 5 1.60 -2.04 16.13
C HIS A 5 3.02 -2.56 15.91
N GLY A 6 3.51 -2.54 14.66
CA GLY A 6 4.88 -2.92 14.30
C GLY A 6 5.90 -1.78 14.42
N GLY A 7 5.55 -0.66 15.05
CA GLY A 7 6.47 0.48 15.23
C GLY A 7 6.72 1.28 13.95
N MET A 8 5.86 1.15 12.94
CA MET A 8 6.01 1.80 11.63
C MET A 8 5.09 3.00 11.45
N ALA A 9 4.68 3.62 12.57
CA ALA A 9 3.82 4.80 12.55
C ALA A 9 4.43 5.94 11.69
N ASP A 10 5.74 6.18 11.80
CA ASP A 10 6.43 7.21 11.01
C ASP A 10 6.48 6.89 9.51
N HIS A 11 6.66 5.61 9.14
CA HIS A 11 6.64 5.19 7.75
C HIS A 11 5.26 5.41 7.15
N VAL A 12 4.21 4.93 7.84
CA VAL A 12 2.83 5.13 7.39
C VAL A 12 2.48 6.61 7.32
N SER A 13 2.88 7.41 8.31
CA SER A 13 2.70 8.86 8.30
C SER A 13 3.36 9.51 7.08
N SER A 14 4.58 9.10 6.73
CA SER A 14 5.27 9.60 5.54
C SER A 14 4.57 9.24 4.24
N TRP A 15 3.94 8.06 4.18
CA TRP A 15 3.19 7.60 3.00
C TRP A 15 1.84 8.28 2.86
N VAL A 16 1.26 8.72 3.98
CA VAL A 16 -0.01 9.45 3.97
C VAL A 16 0.20 10.92 3.64
N ALA A 17 1.33 11.49 4.04
CA ALA A 17 1.69 12.87 3.78
C ALA A 17 2.01 13.13 2.30
N THR A 18 1.93 14.38 1.86
CA THR A 18 2.24 14.80 0.47
C THR A 18 3.75 14.96 0.21
N GLY A 19 4.58 14.40 1.10
CA GLY A 19 6.03 14.52 1.08
C GLY A 19 6.73 13.31 0.46
N ALA A 20 8.04 13.19 0.68
CA ALA A 20 8.75 12.00 0.24
C ALA A 20 8.38 10.78 1.11
N ASN A 21 7.99 9.69 0.45
CA ASN A 21 7.71 8.42 1.09
C ASN A 21 8.98 7.82 1.71
N MET A 22 8.94 7.46 3.00
CA MET A 22 10.04 6.71 3.61
C MET A 22 10.13 5.32 2.98
N PRO A 23 11.34 4.87 2.60
CA PRO A 23 11.52 3.52 2.09
C PRO A 23 11.28 2.50 3.20
N ILE A 24 10.79 1.33 2.82
CA ILE A 24 10.72 0.14 3.68
C ILE A 24 11.43 -1.00 2.95
N SER A 25 12.03 -1.91 3.71
CA SER A 25 12.64 -3.13 3.13
C SER A 25 11.66 -4.30 3.10
N GLY A 26 11.89 -5.26 2.21
CA GLY A 26 11.10 -6.50 2.18
C GLY A 26 11.17 -7.28 3.50
N ALA A 27 12.31 -7.24 4.20
CA ALA A 27 12.50 -7.87 5.50
C ALA A 27 11.63 -7.21 6.59
N GLN A 28 11.63 -5.88 6.69
CA GLN A 28 10.74 -5.17 7.61
C GLN A 28 9.27 -5.45 7.29
N LEU A 29 8.92 -5.50 6.00
CA LEU A 29 7.56 -5.84 5.58
C LEU A 29 7.15 -7.25 6.04
N GLN A 30 8.07 -8.22 5.96
CA GLN A 30 7.85 -9.59 6.45
C GLN A 30 7.64 -9.64 7.96
N GLU A 31 8.40 -8.84 8.73
CA GLU A 31 8.25 -8.75 10.19
C GLU A 31 6.87 -8.21 10.59
N ILE A 32 6.35 -7.23 9.84
CA ILE A 32 5.07 -6.57 10.15
C ILE A 32 3.87 -7.39 9.66
N LEU A 33 3.90 -7.85 8.41
CA LEU A 33 2.78 -8.53 7.76
C LEU A 33 2.76 -10.03 8.04
N GLY A 34 3.89 -10.59 8.47
CA GLY A 34 4.11 -12.00 8.62
C GLY A 34 4.40 -12.70 7.29
N SER A 35 5.11 -13.82 7.37
CA SER A 35 5.44 -14.65 6.21
C SER A 35 4.22 -15.18 5.47
N GLY A 36 3.10 -15.41 6.16
CA GLY A 36 1.85 -15.90 5.57
C GLY A 36 1.26 -14.94 4.52
N SER A 37 1.07 -13.67 4.87
CA SER A 37 0.49 -12.67 3.96
C SER A 37 1.34 -12.48 2.70
N ILE A 38 2.66 -12.42 2.86
CA ILE A 38 3.60 -12.32 1.74
C ILE A 38 3.61 -13.61 0.91
N GLY A 39 3.50 -14.76 1.56
CA GLY A 39 3.42 -16.06 0.89
C GLY A 39 2.20 -16.18 -0.01
N GLU A 40 1.03 -15.72 0.42
CA GLU A 40 -0.18 -15.73 -0.41
C GLU A 40 -0.02 -14.88 -1.68
N ILE A 41 0.59 -13.71 -1.55
CA ILE A 41 0.86 -12.82 -2.69
C ILE A 41 1.88 -13.48 -3.63
N ALA A 42 2.96 -14.03 -3.08
CA ALA A 42 3.97 -14.75 -3.85
C ALA A 42 3.36 -15.92 -4.65
N GLN A 43 2.49 -16.72 -4.03
CA GLN A 43 1.79 -17.84 -4.69
C GLN A 43 0.89 -17.36 -5.83
N ARG A 44 0.11 -16.29 -5.62
CA ARG A 44 -0.79 -15.73 -6.65
C ARG A 44 -0.03 -15.19 -7.85
N LEU A 45 1.16 -14.64 -7.64
CA LEU A 45 1.98 -14.06 -8.68
C LEU A 45 2.99 -15.04 -9.29
N GLY A 46 3.09 -16.27 -8.76
CA GLY A 46 4.11 -17.24 -9.17
C GLY A 46 5.54 -16.80 -8.86
N MET A 47 5.72 -16.00 -7.81
CA MET A 47 7.00 -15.41 -7.42
C MET A 47 7.60 -16.12 -6.21
N SER A 48 8.91 -15.93 -5.98
CA SER A 48 9.51 -16.29 -4.71
C SER A 48 9.02 -15.37 -3.59
N HIS A 49 9.11 -15.84 -2.34
CA HIS A 49 8.74 -15.04 -1.18
C HIS A 49 9.57 -13.76 -1.03
N GLY A 50 10.87 -13.84 -1.36
CA GLY A 50 11.79 -12.69 -1.33
C GLY A 50 11.52 -11.67 -2.43
N ASP A 51 11.16 -12.13 -3.63
CA ASP A 51 10.80 -11.22 -4.73
C ASP A 51 9.47 -10.53 -4.45
N ALA A 52 8.49 -11.27 -3.90
CA ALA A 52 7.20 -10.69 -3.51
C ALA A 52 7.36 -9.66 -2.39
N SER A 53 8.18 -9.94 -1.36
CA SER A 53 8.43 -8.96 -0.29
C SER A 53 9.16 -7.72 -0.80
N SER A 54 10.16 -7.90 -1.67
CA SER A 54 10.91 -6.79 -2.26
C SER A 54 10.04 -5.93 -3.18
N GLY A 55 9.21 -6.56 -4.02
CA GLY A 55 8.27 -5.84 -4.87
C GLY A 55 7.24 -5.06 -4.07
N MET A 56 6.66 -5.66 -3.03
CA MET A 56 5.72 -4.94 -2.15
C MET A 56 6.39 -3.78 -1.41
N ALA A 57 7.63 -3.94 -0.97
CA ALA A 57 8.37 -2.88 -0.30
C ALA A 57 8.58 -1.64 -1.19
N GLN A 58 8.64 -1.82 -2.51
CA GLN A 58 8.72 -0.73 -3.49
C GLN A 58 7.36 -0.11 -3.79
N VAL A 59 6.31 -0.93 -3.90
CA VAL A 59 4.98 -0.50 -4.37
C VAL A 59 4.12 0.07 -3.24
N LEU A 60 4.15 -0.53 -2.06
CA LEU A 60 3.24 -0.20 -0.96
C LEU A 60 3.29 1.29 -0.54
N PRO A 61 4.47 1.92 -0.39
CA PRO A 61 4.54 3.35 -0.06
C PRO A 61 3.82 4.22 -1.08
N GLN A 62 4.05 3.94 -2.38
CA GLN A 62 3.46 4.69 -3.50
C GLN A 62 1.95 4.47 -3.61
N LEU A 63 1.50 3.25 -3.33
CA LEU A 63 0.07 2.93 -3.34
C LEU A 63 -0.68 3.70 -2.25
N ILE A 64 -0.13 3.79 -1.04
CA ILE A 64 -0.76 4.52 0.06
C ILE A 64 -0.82 6.01 -0.27
N ASP A 65 0.28 6.60 -0.71
CA ASP A 65 0.36 8.01 -1.13
C ASP A 65 -0.67 8.35 -2.22
N ALA A 66 -0.77 7.52 -3.26
CA ALA A 66 -1.75 7.70 -4.33
C ALA A 66 -3.22 7.63 -3.84
N LEU A 67 -3.48 6.90 -2.75
CA LEU A 67 -4.81 6.79 -2.12
C LEU A 67 -5.07 7.92 -1.11
N THR A 68 -4.05 8.66 -0.68
CA THR A 68 -4.14 9.77 0.27
C THR A 68 -3.68 11.11 -0.30
N PRO A 69 -4.17 11.55 -1.48
CA PRO A 69 -3.67 12.75 -2.14
C PRO A 69 -3.90 14.05 -1.35
N ALA A 70 -4.74 14.01 -0.31
CA ALA A 70 -5.02 15.14 0.57
C ALA A 70 -4.14 15.15 1.83
N GLY A 71 -3.14 14.27 1.96
CA GLY A 71 -2.34 14.18 3.18
C GLY A 71 -3.07 13.43 4.31
N GLN A 72 -4.16 12.74 3.98
CA GLN A 72 -5.06 12.11 4.95
C GLN A 72 -5.72 10.89 4.32
N ILE A 73 -5.92 9.86 5.13
CA ILE A 73 -6.75 8.72 4.73
C ILE A 73 -8.19 9.24 4.62
N PRO A 74 -8.86 9.07 3.46
CA PRO A 74 -10.26 9.42 3.34
C PRO A 74 -11.06 8.77 4.47
N ALA A 75 -11.79 9.58 5.24
CA ALA A 75 -12.52 9.10 6.42
C ALA A 75 -13.66 8.12 6.07
N ASP A 76 -14.02 8.05 4.78
CA ASP A 76 -15.11 7.23 4.30
C ASP A 76 -14.62 6.20 3.27
N HIS A 77 -14.69 4.92 3.64
CA HIS A 77 -14.41 3.80 2.74
C HIS A 77 -15.30 3.79 1.47
N GLY A 78 -16.44 4.50 1.50
CA GLY A 78 -17.34 4.67 0.35
C GLY A 78 -16.78 5.59 -0.75
N ASP A 79 -15.98 6.60 -0.39
CA ASP A 79 -15.47 7.58 -1.35
C ASP A 79 -14.41 6.99 -2.29
N ILE A 80 -13.63 6.01 -1.83
CA ILE A 80 -12.60 5.37 -2.67
C ILE A 80 -13.25 4.53 -3.77
N VAL A 81 -14.32 3.79 -3.44
CA VAL A 81 -15.06 2.98 -4.41
C VAL A 81 -15.76 3.88 -5.42
N GLU A 82 -16.36 4.99 -4.99
CA GLU A 82 -17.03 5.92 -5.90
C GLU A 82 -16.03 6.65 -6.81
N ARG A 83 -14.87 7.05 -6.28
CA ARG A 83 -13.79 7.63 -7.10
C ARG A 83 -13.28 6.65 -8.16
N ALA A 84 -13.12 5.37 -7.82
CA ALA A 84 -12.75 4.33 -8.77
C ALA A 84 -13.82 4.17 -9.87
N ARG A 85 -15.11 4.20 -9.49
CA ARG A 85 -16.23 4.13 -10.43
C ARG A 85 -16.26 5.33 -11.40
N VAL A 86 -16.05 6.54 -10.90
CA VAL A 86 -16.02 7.78 -11.70
C VAL A 86 -14.88 7.78 -12.72
N LEU A 87 -13.71 7.24 -12.36
CA LEU A 87 -12.59 7.11 -13.29
C LEU A 87 -12.88 6.09 -14.40
N LEU A 88 -13.54 4.96 -14.06
CA LEU A 88 -13.94 3.96 -15.05
C LEU A 88 -14.97 4.52 -16.05
N ASP A 89 -15.95 5.29 -15.58
CA ASP A 89 -16.94 5.94 -16.46
C ASP A 89 -16.27 6.92 -17.43
N LYS A 90 -15.27 7.69 -16.96
CA LYS A 90 -14.53 8.63 -17.81
C LYS A 90 -13.68 7.97 -18.88
N MET A 91 -13.16 6.77 -18.64
CA MET A 91 -12.39 6.01 -19.65
C MET A 91 -13.28 5.35 -20.70
N HIS A 92 -14.54 5.06 -20.38
CA HIS A 92 -15.50 4.49 -21.33
C HIS A 92 -16.16 5.54 -22.23
N ALA A 93 -16.16 6.80 -21.78
CA ALA A 93 -16.81 7.91 -22.45
C ALA A 93 -15.90 8.70 -23.42
N GLY A 94 -14.65 8.25 -23.63
CA GLY A 94 -13.69 8.81 -24.59
C GLY A 94 -13.25 7.78 -25.61
#